data_AF-A0A225UQZ5-F1
#
_entry.id   AF-A0A225UQZ5-F1
#
_cell.length_a   1.000
_cell.length_b   1.000
_cell.length_c   1.000
_cell.angle_alpha   90.00
_cell.angle_beta   90.00
_cell.angle_gamma   90.00
#
_symmetry.space_group_name_H-M   'P 1'
#
loop_
_entity.id
_entity.type
_entity.pdbx_description
1 polymer ?
#
loop_
_entity_poly.entity_id
_entity_poly.type
_entity_poly.pdbx_seq_one_letter_code
_entity_poly.pdbx_strand_id
1 'polypeptide(L)'
;RGKTVILMIYEYGLAIAKGQNLTEFTRVCIVPPETNRAGATAETSLQETVSKLQHQWTQTFQGTATVWRMWANHLTRNMNRSTWESVISQSPPDHIAGPLYV
;
A
#
# COMPACT_ATOMS: atom_id res chain seq x y z
N ARG A 1 15.54 9.73 17.67
CA ARG A 1 16.81 9.67 16.89
C ARG A 1 16.63 8.60 15.82
N GLY A 2 16.49 8.99 14.55
CA GLY A 2 16.19 8.04 13.46
C GLY A 2 17.37 7.13 13.18
N LYS A 3 17.13 5.82 13.08
CA LYS A 3 18.14 4.85 12.66
C LYS A 3 18.12 4.79 11.13
N THR A 4 19.29 4.96 10.52
CA THR A 4 19.48 4.72 9.08
C THR A 4 19.31 3.24 8.80
N VAL A 5 18.41 2.91 7.88
CA VAL A 5 18.19 1.53 7.41
C VAL A 5 18.69 1.45 5.98
N ILE A 6 19.53 0.46 5.68
CA ILE A 6 20.01 0.19 4.33
C ILE A 6 19.08 -0.84 3.70
N LEU A 7 18.32 -0.42 2.70
CA LEU A 7 17.47 -1.32 1.90
C LEU A 7 18.29 -1.80 0.70
N MET A 8 18.61 -3.08 0.65
CA MET A 8 19.23 -3.71 -0.52
C MET A 8 18.16 -4.41 -1.35
N ILE A 9 17.82 -3.82 -2.50
CA ILE A 9 16.91 -4.39 -3.48
C ILE A 9 17.76 -5.17 -4.47
N TYR A 10 17.64 -6.49 -4.45
CA TYR A 10 18.27 -7.36 -5.45
C TYR A 10 17.26 -7.65 -6.55
N GLU A 11 17.63 -7.31 -7.78
CA GLU A 11 16.86 -7.66 -8.96
C GLU A 11 17.30 -9.05 -9.44
N TYR A 12 16.40 -10.04 -9.35
CA TYR A 12 16.65 -11.37 -9.90
C TYR A 12 16.16 -11.40 -11.34
N GLY A 13 17.08 -11.21 -12.29
CA GLY A 13 16.78 -11.17 -13.73
C GLY A 13 18.05 -11.13 -14.58
N LEU A 14 17.90 -11.46 -15.88
CA LEU A 14 18.98 -11.59 -16.88
C LEU A 14 20.07 -10.52 -16.70
N ALA A 15 21.30 -10.98 -16.46
CA ALA A 15 22.45 -10.11 -16.26
C ALA A 15 22.49 -9.02 -17.32
N ILE A 16 22.39 -7.75 -16.90
CA ILE A 16 22.53 -6.61 -17.79
C ILE A 16 24.00 -6.57 -18.24
N ALA A 17 24.30 -7.23 -19.34
CA ALA A 17 25.66 -7.52 -19.79
C ALA A 17 26.45 -6.29 -20.25
N LYS A 18 25.78 -5.13 -20.43
CA LYS A 18 26.38 -3.89 -20.95
C LYS A 18 26.00 -2.71 -20.07
N GLY A 19 27.00 -1.91 -19.68
CA GLY A 19 26.81 -0.74 -18.82
C GLY A 19 25.79 0.29 -19.35
N GLN A 20 25.67 0.44 -20.67
CA GLN A 20 24.67 1.32 -21.29
C GLN A 20 23.23 0.90 -20.97
N ASN A 21 22.96 -0.40 -20.96
CA ASN A 21 21.64 -0.93 -20.62
C ASN A 21 21.34 -0.73 -19.13
N LEU A 22 22.36 -0.78 -18.27
CA LEU A 22 22.19 -0.51 -16.85
C LEU A 22 21.88 0.97 -16.60
N THR A 23 22.58 1.88 -17.30
CA THR A 23 22.31 3.32 -17.21
C THR A 23 20.90 3.66 -17.70
N GLU A 24 20.48 3.07 -18.83
CA GLU A 24 19.14 3.30 -19.37
C GLU A 24 18.05 2.70 -18.47
N PHE A 25 18.25 1.47 -17.98
CA PHE A 25 17.36 0.87 -16.99
C PHE A 25 17.26 1.72 -15.72
N THR A 26 18.39 2.20 -15.20
CA THR A 26 18.42 3.06 -14.01
C THR A 26 17.65 4.35 -14.27
N ARG A 27 17.85 4.99 -15.42
CA ARG A 27 17.13 6.22 -15.80
C ARG A 27 15.63 6.02 -15.96
N VAL A 28 15.20 4.90 -16.54
CA VAL A 28 13.79 4.66 -16.86
C VAL A 28 13.03 4.10 -15.67
N CYS A 29 13.63 3.17 -14.93
CA CYS A 29 12.93 2.35 -13.94
C CYS A 29 13.23 2.77 -12.49
N ILE A 30 14.44 3.27 -12.20
CA ILE A 30 14.91 3.55 -10.82
C ILE A 30 14.93 5.05 -10.50
N VAL A 31 15.31 5.87 -11.48
CA VAL A 31 15.33 7.34 -11.43
C VAL A 31 14.35 7.91 -12.46
N PRO A 32 13.06 7.52 -12.50
CA PRO A 32 12.16 8.14 -13.45
C PRO A 32 12.15 9.66 -13.23
N PRO A 33 12.30 10.48 -14.28
CA PRO A 33 12.33 11.95 -14.19
C PRO A 33 11.04 12.51 -13.60
N GLU A 34 9.94 11.79 -13.80
CA GLU A 34 8.74 11.88 -13.00
C GLU A 34 8.55 10.52 -12.36
N THR A 35 9.02 10.36 -11.11
CA THR A 35 8.40 9.35 -10.26
C THR A 35 6.91 9.58 -10.39
N ASN A 36 6.16 8.63 -10.94
CA ASN A 36 4.71 8.69 -10.92
C ASN A 36 4.31 8.67 -9.44
N ARG A 37 4.32 9.85 -8.84
CA ARG A 37 4.06 10.10 -7.43
C ARG A 37 2.63 9.70 -7.11
N ALA A 38 1.77 9.46 -8.11
CA ALA A 38 0.47 8.86 -7.89
C ALA A 38 0.59 7.52 -7.14
N GLY A 39 1.64 6.71 -7.35
CA GLY A 39 1.85 5.48 -6.58
C GLY A 39 2.18 5.74 -5.11
N ALA A 40 3.13 6.65 -4.84
CA ALA A 40 3.50 7.03 -3.48
C ALA A 40 2.36 7.78 -2.75
N THR A 41 1.65 8.67 -3.45
CA THR A 41 0.46 9.37 -2.95
C THR A 41 -0.70 8.42 -2.74
N ALA A 42 -0.89 7.40 -3.60
CA ALA A 42 -1.89 6.36 -3.40
C ALA A 42 -1.57 5.50 -2.18
N GLU A 43 -0.30 5.15 -1.96
CA GLU A 43 0.12 4.41 -0.77
C GLU A 43 -0.01 5.25 0.51
N THR A 44 0.37 6.54 0.49
CA THR A 44 0.12 7.45 1.62
C THR A 44 -1.38 7.56 1.92
N SER A 45 -2.22 7.75 0.89
CA SER A 45 -3.67 7.80 1.03
C SER A 45 -4.27 6.48 1.55
N LEU A 46 -3.68 5.34 1.17
CA LEU A 46 -4.09 4.02 1.65
C LEU A 46 -3.71 3.85 3.12
N GLN A 47 -2.51 4.25 3.52
CA GLN A 47 -2.06 4.21 4.92
C GLN A 47 -2.91 5.11 5.81
N GLU A 48 -3.26 6.31 5.37
CA GLU A 48 -4.18 7.19 6.09
C GLU A 48 -5.54 6.53 6.31
N THR A 49 -6.06 5.84 5.29
CA THR A 49 -7.33 5.12 5.37
C THR A 49 -7.25 3.92 6.32
N VAL A 50 -6.13 3.18 6.30
CA VAL A 50 -5.84 2.12 7.28
C VAL A 50 -5.82 2.68 8.71
N SER A 51 -5.15 3.81 8.94
CA SER A 51 -5.09 4.43 10.27
C SER A 51 -6.47 4.85 10.77
N LYS A 52 -7.33 5.39 9.91
CA LYS A 52 -8.72 5.73 10.26
C LYS A 52 -9.53 4.49 10.63
N LEU A 53 -9.44 3.42 9.84
CA LEU A 53 -10.12 2.15 10.13
C LEU A 53 -9.66 1.55 11.46
N GLN A 54 -8.34 1.52 11.70
CA GLN A 54 -7.79 1.02 12.96
C GLN A 54 -8.23 1.85 14.15
N HIS A 55 -8.24 3.18 14.03
CA HIS A 55 -8.70 4.06 15.10
C HIS A 55 -10.15 3.75 15.50
N GLN A 56 -11.01 3.51 14.52
CA GLN A 56 -12.43 3.24 14.78
C GLN A 56 -12.72 1.81 15.27
N TRP A 57 -11.98 0.81 14.79
CA TRP A 57 -12.36 -0.59 14.96
C TRP A 57 -11.39 -1.44 15.78
N THR A 58 -10.20 -0.97 16.15
CA THR A 58 -9.23 -1.81 16.89
C THR A 58 -9.78 -2.36 18.22
N GLN A 59 -10.76 -1.69 18.82
CA GLN A 59 -11.40 -2.16 20.05
C GLN A 59 -12.36 -3.34 19.83
N THR A 60 -12.94 -3.49 18.65
CA THR A 60 -14.03 -4.43 18.36
C THR A 60 -13.73 -5.40 17.22
N PHE A 61 -12.70 -5.14 16.42
CA PHE A 61 -12.24 -5.96 15.31
C PHE A 61 -10.74 -6.24 15.44
N GLN A 62 -10.39 -7.51 15.47
CA GLN A 62 -9.01 -7.99 15.42
C GLN A 62 -8.71 -8.44 14.00
N GLY A 63 -7.78 -7.75 13.33
CA GLY A 63 -7.37 -8.06 11.97
C GLY A 63 -5.85 -7.94 11.81
N THR A 64 -5.27 -8.78 10.97
CA THR A 64 -3.85 -8.65 10.61
C THR A 64 -3.63 -7.41 9.76
N ALA A 65 -2.38 -6.94 9.65
CA ALA A 65 -2.03 -5.80 8.80
C ALA A 65 -2.52 -5.96 7.34
N THR A 66 -2.53 -7.20 6.83
CA THR A 66 -3.06 -7.52 5.49
C THR A 66 -4.57 -7.30 5.40
N VAL A 67 -5.34 -7.69 6.41
CA VAL A 67 -6.80 -7.50 6.45
C VAL A 67 -7.16 -6.01 6.47
N TRP A 68 -6.45 -5.21 7.28
CA TRP A 68 -6.65 -3.76 7.30
C TRP A 68 -6.34 -3.11 5.94
N ARG A 69 -5.25 -3.54 5.27
CA ARG A 69 -4.91 -3.06 3.93
C ARG A 69 -5.91 -3.51 2.87
N MET A 70 -6.46 -4.72 2.96
CA MET A 70 -7.51 -5.20 2.06
C MET A 70 -8.77 -4.35 2.21
N TRP A 71 -9.16 -4.03 3.45
CA TRP A 71 -10.30 -3.16 3.71
C TRP A 71 -10.09 -1.74 3.18
N ALA A 72 -8.95 -1.13 3.48
CA ALA A 72 -8.62 0.19 2.96
C ALA A 72 -8.60 0.22 1.42
N ASN A 73 -8.07 -0.82 0.76
CA ASN A 73 -8.07 -0.93 -0.70
C ASN A 73 -9.48 -1.07 -1.27
N HIS A 74 -10.36 -1.81 -0.60
CA HIS A 74 -11.75 -1.93 -1.01
C HIS A 74 -12.43 -0.56 -1.01
N LEU A 75 -12.18 0.26 0.02
CA LEU A 75 -12.71 1.63 0.11
C LEU A 75 -12.12 2.54 -0.97
N THR A 76 -10.79 2.56 -1.13
CA THR A 76 -10.13 3.51 -2.03
C THR A 76 -10.33 3.19 -3.51
N ARG A 77 -10.53 1.92 -3.88
CA ARG A 77 -10.73 1.52 -5.29
C ARG A 77 -12.19 1.49 -5.72
N ASN A 78 -13.11 1.18 -4.81
CA ASN A 78 -14.51 0.93 -5.19
C ASN A 78 -15.49 1.99 -4.67
N MET A 79 -15.08 2.87 -3.74
CA MET A 79 -15.97 3.86 -3.14
C MET A 79 -15.52 5.29 -3.44
N ASN A 80 -16.50 6.18 -3.62
CA ASN A 80 -16.25 7.61 -3.78
C ASN A 80 -15.66 8.19 -2.49
N ARG A 81 -14.71 9.13 -2.62
CA ARG A 81 -14.08 9.77 -1.46
C ARG A 81 -15.07 10.45 -0.52
N SER A 82 -16.20 10.93 -1.05
CA SER A 82 -17.30 11.52 -0.28
C SER A 82 -18.07 10.52 0.59
N THR A 83 -17.98 9.22 0.31
CA THR A 83 -18.68 8.18 1.07
C THR A 83 -17.78 7.46 2.07
N TRP A 84 -16.47 7.74 2.08
CA TRP A 84 -15.51 7.01 2.91
C TRP A 84 -15.82 7.08 4.41
N GLU A 85 -16.15 8.25 4.96
CA GLU A 85 -16.42 8.36 6.40
C GLU A 85 -17.64 7.54 6.85
N SER A 86 -18.66 7.48 5.99
CA SER A 86 -19.85 6.67 6.24
C SER A 86 -19.53 5.17 6.23
N VAL A 87 -18.74 4.72 5.24
CA VAL A 87 -18.40 3.29 5.10
C VAL A 87 -17.35 2.85 6.13
N ILE A 88 -16.41 3.73 6.52
CA ILE A 88 -15.48 3.47 7.63
C ILE A 88 -16.26 3.25 8.94
N SER A 89 -17.48 3.78 9.07
CA SER A 89 -18.34 3.53 10.24
C SER A 89 -19.15 2.26 10.19
N GLN A 90 -19.05 1.48 9.10
CA GLN A 90 -19.72 0.21 8.95
C GLN A 90 -18.77 -0.95 9.26
N SER A 91 -19.34 -2.09 9.63
CA SER A 91 -18.61 -3.33 9.83
C SER A 91 -17.85 -3.73 8.55
N PRO A 92 -16.71 -4.44 8.66
CA PRO A 92 -15.98 -4.91 7.49
C PRO A 92 -16.87 -5.83 6.63
N PRO A 93 -16.80 -5.72 5.28
CA PRO A 93 -17.49 -6.63 4.39
C PRO A 93 -17.12 -8.10 4.65
N ASP A 94 -18.04 -9.04 4.44
CA ASP A 94 -17.82 -10.47 4.76
C ASP A 94 -16.58 -11.08 4.09
N HIS A 95 -16.26 -10.66 2.86
CA HIS A 95 -15.07 -11.13 2.14
C HIS A 95 -13.74 -10.57 2.70
N ILE A 96 -13.81 -9.55 3.56
CA ILE A 96 -12.67 -8.97 4.30
C ILE A 96 -12.60 -9.52 5.73
N ALA A 97 -13.76 -9.78 6.37
CA ALA A 97 -13.84 -10.37 7.71
C ALA A 97 -13.63 -11.90 7.73
N GLY A 98 -13.91 -12.56 6.60
CA GLY A 98 -13.79 -14.00 6.41
C GLY A 98 -12.41 -14.66 6.62
N PRO A 99 -11.25 -13.97 6.60
CA PRO A 99 -9.96 -14.62 6.89
C PRO A 99 -9.75 -14.97 8.37
N LEU A 100 -10.70 -14.69 9.27
CA LEU A 100 -10.61 -15.03 10.70
C LEU A 100 -11.00 -16.50 11.04
N TYR A 101 -11.21 -17.35 10.03
CA TYR A 101 -11.38 -18.80 10.20
C TYR A 101 -10.30 -19.58 9.44
N VAL A 102 -9.06 -19.57 9.92
CA VAL A 102 -8.16 -20.75 9.97
C VAL A 102 -7.14 -20.53 11.09
#